data_AF-A0AAF0VIJ9-F1
#
_entry.id   AF-A0AAF0VIJ9-F1
#
_cell.length_a   1.000
_cell.length_b   1.000
_cell.length_c   1.000
_cell.angle_alpha   90.00
_cell.angle_beta   90.00
_cell.angle_gamma   90.00
#
_symmetry.space_group_name_H-M   'P 1'
#
loop_
_entity.id
_entity.type
_entity.pdbx_description
1 polymer ?
#
loop_
_entity_poly.entity_id
_entity_poly.type
_entity_poly.pdbx_seq_one_letter_code
_entity_poly.pdbx_strand_id
1 'polypeptide(L)'
;MDVQQVADGVQPAQEDHDDGIQTTAVANWDVIAAIAAAGGDLGADLVRYIGKREDDPNWLKTDDAVGDTTELIIADSNPTVANFVFSYFVGVDENGHMYGGASEEYKLALNNFDRNLGEIMAAVDAWETANNEEWTIVLVTDHGHQPQRGLGHGFQSPDETETFVIVNGPGFTPGAINLQYQIVDVTPTVVTLFGGTPRASDGTSMTELTNNVIPINNDAALREALQDLISKNGYPDTVTNIALGVRTIFTSIPYFLVDIVDGIVGGIKSLAAQNIPIVSLLAGLAVGPVQFIGDLGYVATNFVAQVVARITGVTGASIYPFWPPAAPDFPSYTPPAPPSMLVGLQVCGDPALGACVDPSIAV
;
A
#
# COMPACT_ATOMS: atom_id res chain seq x y z
N MET A 1 -11.62 -3.72 -2.93
CA MET A 1 -11.61 -3.05 -1.61
C MET A 1 -10.15 -2.81 -1.33
N ASP A 2 -9.78 -1.59 -0.96
CA ASP A 2 -8.41 -1.05 -1.09
C ASP A 2 -7.76 -0.94 0.30
N VAL A 3 -6.43 -1.04 0.40
CA VAL A 3 -5.60 -0.76 1.59
C VAL A 3 -5.93 0.60 2.20
N GLN A 4 -6.47 1.52 1.40
CA GLN A 4 -7.15 2.73 1.84
C GLN A 4 -8.13 2.52 3.01
N GLN A 5 -8.91 1.42 3.06
CA GLN A 5 -9.82 1.13 4.19
C GLN A 5 -9.12 0.63 5.46
N VAL A 6 -7.91 0.09 5.35
CA VAL A 6 -7.08 -0.26 6.51
C VAL A 6 -6.53 1.02 7.12
N ALA A 7 -6.00 1.93 6.30
CA ALA A 7 -5.52 3.23 6.77
C ALA A 7 -6.66 4.14 7.29
N ASP A 8 -7.79 4.26 6.56
CA ASP A 8 -8.98 5.03 6.95
C ASP A 8 -9.72 4.45 8.17
N GLY A 9 -9.65 3.13 8.35
CA GLY A 9 -10.49 2.40 9.30
C GLY A 9 -9.81 2.02 10.60
N VAL A 10 -8.51 1.76 10.58
CA VAL A 10 -7.76 1.28 11.75
C VAL A 10 -7.34 2.44 12.64
N GLN A 11 -6.69 3.45 12.08
CA GLN A 11 -6.10 4.54 12.88
C GLN A 11 -7.18 5.36 13.60
N PRO A 12 -8.23 5.87 12.94
CA PRO A 12 -9.29 6.60 13.65
C PRO A 12 -10.11 5.74 14.61
N ALA A 13 -10.20 4.42 14.39
CA ALA A 13 -10.90 3.52 15.30
C ALA A 13 -10.08 3.16 16.54
N GLN A 14 -8.75 3.15 16.43
CA GLN A 14 -7.83 2.99 17.55
C GLN A 14 -7.80 4.26 18.41
N GLU A 15 -7.63 5.44 17.80
CA GLU A 15 -7.64 6.72 18.54
C GLU A 15 -8.99 6.99 19.25
N ASP A 16 -10.13 6.60 18.64
CA ASP A 16 -11.44 6.68 19.29
C ASP A 16 -11.63 5.62 20.40
N HIS A 17 -10.82 4.56 20.40
CA HIS A 17 -10.85 3.49 21.40
C HIS A 17 -9.96 3.79 22.61
N ASP A 18 -8.70 4.17 22.36
CA ASP A 18 -7.67 4.46 23.36
C ASP A 18 -6.63 5.41 22.77
N ASP A 19 -6.62 6.68 23.22
CA ASP A 19 -5.65 7.72 22.85
C ASP A 19 -4.24 7.45 23.42
N GLY A 20 -4.08 6.35 24.15
CA GLY A 20 -2.80 5.84 24.62
C GLY A 20 -2.06 4.93 23.63
N ILE A 21 -2.67 4.52 22.50
CA ILE A 21 -1.99 3.69 21.49
C ILE A 21 -1.12 4.58 20.61
N GLN A 22 0.18 4.30 20.49
CA GLN A 22 1.04 5.01 19.56
C GLN A 22 0.84 4.53 18.13
N THR A 23 0.30 5.39 17.27
CA THR A 23 -0.01 5.04 15.88
C THR A 23 1.00 5.67 14.90
N THR A 24 1.63 4.84 14.06
CA THR A 24 2.61 5.30 13.07
C THR A 24 2.27 4.80 11.67
N ALA A 25 2.40 5.68 10.67
CA ALA A 25 2.30 5.36 9.25
C ALA A 25 3.59 5.72 8.51
N VAL A 26 4.16 4.76 7.79
CA VAL A 26 5.26 4.96 6.84
C VAL A 26 4.74 4.63 5.45
N ALA A 27 4.80 5.58 4.53
CA ALA A 27 4.27 5.36 3.19
C ALA A 27 5.05 6.16 2.16
N ASN A 28 5.26 5.57 0.99
CA ASN A 28 5.88 6.24 -0.15
C ASN A 28 4.90 6.63 -1.27
N TRP A 29 3.60 6.44 -1.03
CA TRP A 29 2.53 7.06 -1.81
C TRP A 29 1.86 8.17 -1.00
N ASP A 30 1.77 9.36 -1.58
CA ASP A 30 1.28 10.57 -0.92
C ASP A 30 -0.19 10.45 -0.50
N VAL A 31 -1.01 9.76 -1.29
CA VAL A 31 -2.43 9.51 -0.98
C VAL A 31 -2.57 8.70 0.31
N ILE A 32 -1.81 7.62 0.47
CA ILE A 32 -1.84 6.78 1.69
C ILE A 32 -1.31 7.55 2.89
N ALA A 33 -0.24 8.33 2.73
CA ALA A 33 0.25 9.20 3.79
C ALA A 33 -0.80 10.26 4.19
N ALA A 34 -1.55 10.81 3.22
CA ALA A 34 -2.60 11.77 3.45
C ALA A 34 -3.80 11.17 4.19
N ILE A 35 -4.17 9.94 3.84
CA ILE A 35 -5.22 9.19 4.53
C ILE A 35 -4.81 8.95 5.97
N ALA A 36 -3.58 8.51 6.22
CA ALA A 36 -3.10 8.28 7.58
C ALA A 36 -3.05 9.59 8.41
N ALA A 37 -2.79 10.72 7.77
CA ALA A 37 -2.86 12.05 8.40
C ALA A 37 -4.29 12.61 8.51
N ALA A 38 -5.27 12.02 7.82
CA ALA A 38 -6.64 12.51 7.79
C ALA A 38 -7.35 12.11 9.08
N GLY A 39 -8.14 13.04 9.64
CA GLY A 39 -8.86 12.82 10.89
C GLY A 39 -8.65 13.89 11.96
N GLY A 40 -7.69 14.80 11.76
CA GLY A 40 -7.35 15.81 12.77
C GLY A 40 -6.70 15.12 13.97
N ASP A 41 -7.34 15.20 15.14
CA ASP A 41 -6.90 14.51 16.36
C ASP A 41 -7.08 12.97 16.29
N LEU A 42 -7.67 12.44 15.20
CA LEU A 42 -7.87 11.00 14.98
C LEU A 42 -6.97 10.41 13.87
N GLY A 43 -6.06 11.20 13.30
CA GLY A 43 -5.04 10.69 12.38
C GLY A 43 -3.91 10.00 13.15
N ALA A 44 -3.01 9.33 12.44
CA ALA A 44 -1.84 8.71 13.06
C ALA A 44 -0.99 9.74 13.83
N ASP A 45 -0.51 9.40 15.03
CA ASP A 45 0.40 10.25 15.81
C ASP A 45 1.64 10.65 15.01
N LEU A 46 2.12 9.71 14.18
CA LEU A 46 3.32 9.86 13.40
C LEU A 46 3.12 9.44 11.95
N VAL A 47 3.27 10.39 11.02
CA VAL A 47 3.30 10.09 9.58
C VAL A 47 4.72 10.33 9.03
N ARG A 48 5.21 9.37 8.26
CA ARG A 48 6.50 9.38 7.54
C ARG A 48 6.24 9.16 6.05
N TYR A 49 5.98 10.27 5.35
CA TYR A 49 5.86 10.25 3.89
C TYR A 49 7.25 10.25 3.24
N ILE A 50 7.56 9.26 2.42
CA ILE A 50 8.84 9.11 1.72
C ILE A 50 8.59 9.26 0.22
N GLY A 51 8.77 10.46 -0.33
CA GLY A 51 8.51 10.72 -1.75
C GLY A 51 9.46 9.98 -2.69
N LYS A 52 9.01 9.76 -3.93
CA LYS A 52 9.83 9.17 -5.00
C LYS A 52 11.14 9.93 -5.17
N ARG A 53 12.26 9.20 -5.20
CA ARG A 53 13.58 9.78 -5.43
C ARG A 53 13.83 9.99 -6.93
N GLU A 54 14.44 11.11 -7.31
CA GLU A 54 14.78 11.40 -8.71
C GLU A 54 15.77 10.38 -9.30
N ASP A 55 16.64 9.80 -8.47
CA ASP A 55 17.65 8.81 -8.85
C ASP A 55 17.16 7.35 -8.75
N ASP A 56 15.84 7.15 -8.70
CA ASP A 56 15.20 5.86 -8.49
C ASP A 56 14.02 5.65 -9.45
N PRO A 57 14.28 5.34 -10.73
CA PRO A 57 13.23 5.21 -11.73
C PRO A 57 12.23 4.08 -11.40
N ASN A 58 12.69 3.03 -10.72
CA ASN A 58 11.95 1.81 -10.43
C ASN A 58 11.53 1.68 -8.96
N TRP A 59 11.55 2.77 -8.18
CA TRP A 59 11.09 2.79 -6.78
C TRP A 59 11.82 1.88 -5.78
N LEU A 60 12.89 1.19 -6.17
CA LEU A 60 13.58 0.22 -5.32
C LEU A 60 14.25 0.92 -4.12
N LYS A 61 14.91 2.06 -4.33
CA LYS A 61 15.55 2.81 -3.25
C LYS A 61 14.54 3.54 -2.37
N THR A 62 13.40 3.92 -2.93
CA THR A 62 12.30 4.56 -2.20
C THR A 62 11.57 3.52 -1.34
N ASP A 63 11.37 2.30 -1.81
CA ASP A 63 10.88 1.16 -1.02
C ASP A 63 11.90 0.79 0.07
N ASP A 64 13.20 0.74 -0.23
CA ASP A 64 14.26 0.51 0.77
C ASP A 64 14.19 1.54 1.91
N ALA A 65 13.95 2.81 1.59
CA ALA A 65 13.81 3.86 2.59
C ALA A 65 12.56 3.69 3.49
N VAL A 66 11.48 3.09 2.98
CA VAL A 66 10.30 2.71 3.77
C VAL A 66 10.65 1.58 4.73
N GLY A 67 11.37 0.56 4.26
CA GLY A 67 11.90 -0.54 5.08
C GLY A 67 12.76 -0.03 6.22
N ASP A 68 13.84 0.68 5.88
CA ASP A 68 14.79 1.29 6.82
C ASP A 68 14.07 2.14 7.90
N THR A 69 13.07 2.93 7.48
CA THR A 69 12.32 3.80 8.41
C THR A 69 11.41 2.98 9.32
N THR A 70 10.80 1.92 8.80
CA THR A 70 9.93 1.00 9.58
C THR A 70 10.75 0.28 10.65
N GLU A 71 11.95 -0.20 10.31
CA GLU A 71 12.88 -0.81 11.27
C GLU A 71 13.26 0.16 12.40
N LEU A 72 13.58 1.41 12.05
CA LEU A 72 13.89 2.45 13.04
C LEU A 72 12.71 2.72 13.98
N ILE A 73 11.48 2.78 13.45
CA ILE A 73 10.27 2.97 14.26
C ILE A 73 10.07 1.81 15.24
N ILE A 74 10.24 0.57 14.78
CA ILE A 74 10.13 -0.61 15.64
C ILE A 74 11.20 -0.54 16.73
N ALA A 75 12.46 -0.28 16.38
CA ALA A 75 13.56 -0.22 17.33
C ALA A 75 13.42 0.92 18.38
N ASP A 76 12.83 2.06 17.99
CA ASP A 76 12.64 3.24 18.84
C ASP A 76 11.27 3.28 19.56
N SER A 77 10.44 2.24 19.40
CA SER A 77 9.12 2.15 20.04
C SER A 77 9.22 2.23 21.57
N ASN A 78 8.11 2.53 22.26
CA ASN A 78 8.07 2.53 23.71
C ASN A 78 7.47 1.20 24.22
N PRO A 79 8.22 0.35 24.97
CA PRO A 79 7.72 -0.95 25.41
C PRO A 79 6.66 -0.85 26.53
N THR A 80 6.38 0.35 27.04
CA THR A 80 5.33 0.55 28.05
C THR A 80 4.01 1.03 27.47
N VAL A 81 3.93 1.17 26.15
CA VAL A 81 2.77 1.71 25.43
C VAL A 81 2.43 0.76 24.29
N ALA A 82 1.14 0.61 23.98
CA ALA A 82 0.72 -0.19 22.82
C ALA A 82 1.12 0.55 21.53
N ASN A 83 1.67 -0.17 20.54
CA ASN A 83 2.16 0.43 19.30
C ASN A 83 1.44 -0.20 18.10
N PHE A 84 1.02 0.63 17.15
CA PHE A 84 0.53 0.21 15.83
C PHE A 84 1.38 0.86 14.75
N VAL A 85 2.02 0.03 13.92
CA VAL A 85 2.86 0.48 12.81
C VAL A 85 2.27 -0.02 11.49
N PHE A 86 1.92 0.92 10.62
CA PHE A 86 1.48 0.67 9.26
C PHE A 86 2.59 1.08 8.29
N SER A 87 2.98 0.18 7.39
CA SER A 87 4.05 0.41 6.40
C SER A 87 3.56 0.05 5.00
N TYR A 88 3.71 0.99 4.05
CA TYR A 88 3.20 0.88 2.69
C TYR A 88 4.32 1.05 1.65
N PHE A 89 4.42 0.07 0.74
CA PHE A 89 5.43 -0.03 -0.31
C PHE A 89 4.75 0.00 -1.68
N VAL A 90 4.92 1.09 -2.43
CA VAL A 90 4.29 1.26 -3.75
C VAL A 90 5.06 0.60 -4.89
N GLY A 91 6.34 0.25 -4.69
CA GLY A 91 7.25 -0.06 -5.80
C GLY A 91 6.80 -1.23 -6.68
N VAL A 92 6.16 -2.25 -6.11
CA VAL A 92 5.64 -3.40 -6.89
C VAL A 92 4.56 -2.94 -7.87
N ASP A 93 3.58 -2.16 -7.41
CA ASP A 93 2.50 -1.65 -8.24
C ASP A 93 3.01 -0.71 -9.35
N GLU A 94 3.89 0.22 -8.99
CA GLU A 94 4.49 1.17 -9.94
C GLU A 94 5.30 0.48 -11.05
N ASN A 95 6.05 -0.58 -10.71
CA ASN A 95 6.73 -1.39 -11.73
C ASN A 95 5.72 -2.19 -12.58
N GLY A 96 4.57 -2.55 -12.02
CA GLY A 96 3.44 -3.10 -12.77
C GLY A 96 2.93 -2.11 -13.81
N HIS A 97 2.66 -0.87 -13.43
CA HIS A 97 2.20 0.15 -14.37
C HIS A 97 3.23 0.46 -15.46
N MET A 98 4.51 0.55 -15.08
CA MET A 98 5.60 0.89 -16.01
C MET A 98 5.92 -0.24 -17.01
N TYR A 99 5.84 -1.50 -16.60
CA TYR A 99 6.39 -2.63 -17.36
C TYR A 99 5.43 -3.82 -17.54
N GLY A 100 4.34 -3.90 -16.77
CA GLY A 100 3.40 -5.03 -16.71
C GLY A 100 3.73 -6.01 -15.58
N GLY A 101 2.71 -6.70 -15.05
CA GLY A 101 2.87 -7.64 -13.93
C GLY A 101 3.67 -8.91 -14.25
N ALA A 102 3.84 -9.25 -15.53
CA ALA A 102 4.68 -10.38 -15.96
C ALA A 102 6.11 -9.96 -16.37
N SER A 103 6.51 -8.72 -16.05
CA SER A 103 7.82 -8.18 -16.41
C SER A 103 8.94 -8.63 -15.43
N GLU A 104 10.20 -8.52 -15.86
CA GLU A 104 11.32 -8.77 -14.96
C GLU A 104 11.42 -7.65 -13.90
N GLU A 105 11.03 -6.42 -14.25
CA GLU A 105 11.01 -5.28 -13.33
C GLU A 105 10.01 -5.48 -12.19
N TYR A 106 8.81 -5.99 -12.47
CA TYR A 106 7.83 -6.36 -11.45
C TYR A 106 8.37 -7.44 -10.49
N LYS A 107 9.03 -8.45 -11.05
CA LYS A 107 9.69 -9.50 -10.27
C LYS A 107 10.86 -8.96 -9.43
N LEU A 108 11.64 -8.02 -9.94
CA LEU A 108 12.71 -7.36 -9.19
C LEU A 108 12.16 -6.51 -8.04
N ALA A 109 11.04 -5.81 -8.25
CA ALA A 109 10.34 -5.09 -7.19
C ALA A 109 9.82 -6.04 -6.10
N LEU A 110 9.25 -7.19 -6.47
CA LEU A 110 8.84 -8.23 -5.51
C LEU A 110 10.04 -8.73 -4.68
N ASN A 111 11.18 -9.01 -5.30
CA ASN A 111 12.39 -9.43 -4.59
C ASN A 111 12.93 -8.33 -3.65
N ASN A 112 12.77 -7.06 -4.05
CA ASN A 112 13.15 -5.92 -3.22
C ASN A 112 12.24 -5.80 -2.00
N PHE A 113 10.92 -5.92 -2.17
CA PHE A 113 9.97 -5.96 -1.07
C PHE A 113 10.24 -7.14 -0.12
N ASP A 114 10.45 -8.35 -0.65
CA ASP A 114 10.73 -9.56 0.14
C ASP A 114 11.98 -9.38 1.04
N ARG A 115 13.05 -8.78 0.50
CA ARG A 115 14.24 -8.41 1.28
C ARG A 115 13.90 -7.43 2.41
N ASN A 116 13.20 -6.34 2.11
CA ASN A 116 12.79 -5.34 3.11
C ASN A 116 11.90 -5.96 4.19
N LEU A 117 10.98 -6.85 3.82
CA LEU A 117 10.15 -7.59 4.78
C LEU A 117 11.01 -8.45 5.70
N GLY A 118 12.03 -9.14 5.18
CA GLY A 118 12.97 -9.92 5.99
C GLY A 118 13.75 -9.07 7.00
N GLU A 119 14.17 -7.86 6.61
CA GLU A 119 14.85 -6.89 7.48
C GLU A 119 13.91 -6.35 8.58
N ILE A 120 12.66 -6.02 8.23
CA ILE A 120 11.61 -5.65 9.20
C ILE A 120 11.34 -6.78 10.20
N MET A 121 11.18 -8.02 9.73
CA MET A 121 10.96 -9.17 10.61
C MET A 121 12.13 -9.38 11.57
N ALA A 122 13.37 -9.15 11.14
CA ALA A 122 14.53 -9.20 12.02
C ALA A 122 14.52 -8.09 13.10
N ALA A 123 14.02 -6.89 12.76
CA ALA A 123 13.82 -5.82 13.73
C ALA A 123 12.72 -6.16 14.76
N VAL A 124 11.62 -6.78 14.32
CA VAL A 124 10.57 -7.32 15.21
C VAL A 124 11.15 -8.38 16.14
N ASP A 125 11.85 -9.38 15.63
CA ASP A 125 12.46 -10.44 16.46
C ASP A 125 13.41 -9.87 17.52
N ALA A 126 14.21 -8.86 17.14
CA ALA A 126 15.11 -8.17 18.05
C ALA A 126 14.35 -7.41 19.14
N TRP A 127 13.26 -6.74 18.78
CA TRP A 127 12.37 -6.04 19.71
C TRP A 127 11.71 -7.00 20.71
N GLU A 128 11.08 -8.06 20.21
CA GLU A 128 10.40 -9.08 21.02
C GLU A 128 11.37 -9.72 22.02
N THR A 129 12.58 -10.06 21.57
CA THR A 129 13.65 -10.61 22.42
C THR A 129 14.05 -9.64 23.52
N ALA A 130 14.15 -8.34 23.22
CA ALA A 130 14.58 -7.33 24.18
C ALA A 130 13.51 -6.96 25.20
N ASN A 131 12.23 -7.01 24.81
CA ASN A 131 11.11 -6.49 25.59
C ASN A 131 10.16 -7.57 26.15
N ASN A 132 10.34 -8.85 25.78
CA ASN A 132 9.48 -9.96 26.20
C ASN A 132 8.01 -9.70 25.84
N GLU A 133 7.79 -9.33 24.58
CA GLU A 133 6.51 -9.05 23.93
C GLU A 133 6.40 -9.92 22.66
N GLU A 134 5.18 -10.15 22.15
CA GLU A 134 4.96 -10.76 20.83
C GLU A 134 4.11 -9.79 19.97
N TRP A 135 4.64 -9.43 18.81
CA TRP A 135 3.95 -8.61 17.81
C TRP A 135 3.00 -9.48 16.98
N THR A 136 1.94 -8.86 16.49
CA THR A 136 1.11 -9.45 15.44
C THR A 136 1.39 -8.74 14.12
N ILE A 137 1.87 -9.50 13.15
CA ILE A 137 2.19 -9.04 11.80
C ILE A 137 1.04 -9.41 10.87
N VAL A 138 0.48 -8.41 10.19
CA VAL A 138 -0.55 -8.58 9.16
C VAL A 138 0.01 -8.04 7.85
N LEU A 139 0.21 -8.93 6.88
CA LEU A 139 0.60 -8.58 5.51
C LEU A 139 -0.63 -8.72 4.61
N VAL A 140 -0.89 -7.69 3.81
CA VAL A 140 -2.06 -7.64 2.93
C VAL A 140 -1.70 -6.97 1.61
N THR A 141 -2.29 -7.46 0.52
CA THR A 141 -2.32 -6.76 -0.77
C THR A 141 -3.73 -6.24 -1.04
N ASP A 142 -3.85 -5.06 -1.62
CA ASP A 142 -5.10 -4.44 -2.06
C ASP A 142 -5.61 -5.03 -3.38
N HIS A 143 -4.69 -5.25 -4.32
CA HIS A 143 -4.96 -5.84 -5.63
C HIS A 143 -3.71 -6.54 -6.20
N GLY A 144 -3.92 -7.29 -7.29
CA GLY A 144 -2.88 -7.73 -8.19
C GLY A 144 -2.75 -6.81 -9.41
N HIS A 145 -2.10 -7.27 -10.47
CA HIS A 145 -1.81 -6.45 -11.63
C HIS A 145 -1.89 -7.26 -12.94
N GLN A 146 -2.42 -6.67 -14.01
CA GLN A 146 -2.45 -7.31 -15.32
C GLN A 146 -1.03 -7.65 -15.81
N PRO A 147 -0.85 -8.79 -16.49
CA PRO A 147 0.47 -9.24 -16.92
C PRO A 147 1.07 -8.32 -18.00
N GLN A 148 0.25 -7.66 -18.81
CA GLN A 148 0.73 -6.72 -19.83
C GLN A 148 0.86 -5.30 -19.29
N ARG A 149 1.77 -4.52 -19.88
CA ARG A 149 1.87 -3.08 -19.66
C ARG A 149 0.58 -2.36 -20.08
N GLY A 150 0.09 -1.44 -19.24
CA GLY A 150 -1.12 -0.66 -19.53
C GLY A 150 -1.67 0.01 -18.28
N LEU A 151 -3.00 0.14 -18.22
CA LEU A 151 -3.70 0.64 -17.03
C LEU A 151 -3.41 -0.21 -15.79
N GLY A 152 -3.11 -1.49 -15.97
CA GLY A 152 -2.63 -2.36 -14.90
C GLY A 152 -3.73 -3.02 -14.10
N HIS A 153 -4.57 -2.25 -13.42
CA HIS A 153 -5.64 -2.80 -12.57
C HIS A 153 -6.94 -1.96 -12.60
N GLY A 154 -7.97 -2.44 -11.91
CA GLY A 154 -9.31 -1.84 -11.81
C GLY A 154 -10.42 -2.55 -12.60
N PHE A 155 -10.11 -3.52 -13.46
CA PHE A 155 -11.08 -4.25 -14.30
C PHE A 155 -11.47 -5.63 -13.78
N GLN A 156 -10.91 -6.03 -12.63
CA GLN A 156 -11.29 -7.27 -11.92
C GLN A 156 -10.97 -8.54 -12.71
N SER A 157 -9.90 -8.54 -13.49
CA SER A 157 -9.37 -9.80 -14.04
C SER A 157 -8.85 -10.70 -12.91
N PRO A 158 -8.73 -12.03 -13.16
CA PRO A 158 -8.17 -12.95 -12.19
C PRO A 158 -6.83 -12.45 -11.63
N ASP A 159 -5.90 -12.06 -12.49
CA ASP A 159 -4.58 -11.52 -12.12
C ASP A 159 -4.69 -10.27 -11.21
N GLU A 160 -5.71 -9.42 -11.39
CA GLU A 160 -5.94 -8.23 -10.56
C GLU A 160 -6.59 -8.54 -9.21
N THR A 161 -7.27 -9.68 -9.10
CA THR A 161 -7.97 -10.12 -7.88
C THR A 161 -7.20 -11.18 -7.10
N GLU A 162 -6.00 -11.54 -7.57
CA GLU A 162 -5.05 -12.42 -6.91
C GLU A 162 -4.38 -11.74 -5.70
N THR A 163 -5.20 -11.43 -4.71
CA THR A 163 -4.78 -10.82 -3.44
C THR A 163 -4.63 -11.84 -2.34
N PHE A 164 -3.87 -11.50 -1.30
CA PHE A 164 -3.73 -12.35 -0.13
C PHE A 164 -3.68 -11.54 1.17
N VAL A 165 -4.00 -12.23 2.26
CA VAL A 165 -3.75 -11.78 3.63
C VAL A 165 -2.96 -12.87 4.33
N ILE A 166 -1.85 -12.49 4.98
CA ILE A 166 -1.05 -13.36 5.84
C ILE A 166 -1.04 -12.72 7.22
N VAL A 167 -1.23 -13.54 8.26
CA VAL A 167 -1.18 -13.10 9.65
C VAL A 167 -0.29 -14.04 10.46
N ASN A 168 0.61 -13.44 11.24
CA ASN A 168 1.50 -14.12 12.17
C ASN A 168 1.38 -13.41 13.53
N GLY A 169 1.10 -14.17 14.59
CA GLY A 169 1.04 -13.64 15.94
C GLY A 169 0.24 -14.53 16.89
N PRO A 170 0.16 -14.14 18.18
CA PRO A 170 -0.62 -14.87 19.17
C PRO A 170 -2.08 -15.07 18.74
N GLY A 171 -2.59 -16.30 18.92
CA GLY A 171 -3.96 -16.65 18.55
C GLY A 171 -4.15 -17.12 17.11
N PHE A 172 -3.13 -17.01 16.25
CA PHE A 172 -3.14 -17.57 14.90
C PHE A 172 -2.38 -18.89 14.84
N THR A 173 -2.89 -19.87 14.08
CA THR A 173 -2.26 -21.21 14.00
C THR A 173 -1.12 -21.19 12.98
N PRO A 174 0.13 -21.49 13.38
CA PRO A 174 1.25 -21.51 12.45
C PRO A 174 1.04 -22.51 11.31
N GLY A 175 1.31 -22.06 10.08
CA GLY A 175 1.18 -22.89 8.86
C GLY A 175 -0.25 -23.22 8.44
N ALA A 176 -1.27 -22.67 9.11
CA ALA A 176 -2.66 -22.86 8.69
C ALA A 176 -3.02 -21.98 7.47
N ILE A 177 -3.86 -22.52 6.60
CA ILE A 177 -4.54 -21.79 5.53
C ILE A 177 -6.01 -21.64 5.92
N ASN A 178 -6.51 -20.40 5.88
CA ASN A 178 -7.91 -20.10 6.12
C ASN A 178 -8.54 -19.49 4.86
N LEU A 179 -9.49 -20.19 4.27
CA LEU A 179 -10.15 -19.75 3.02
C LEU A 179 -11.27 -18.74 3.25
N GLN A 180 -11.53 -18.37 4.51
CA GLN A 180 -12.52 -17.35 4.87
C GLN A 180 -11.89 -15.97 5.00
N TYR A 181 -10.57 -15.87 5.12
CA TYR A 181 -9.91 -14.57 5.27
C TYR A 181 -10.08 -13.74 4.01
N GLN A 182 -10.45 -12.48 4.21
CA GLN A 182 -10.58 -11.48 3.17
C GLN A 182 -9.85 -10.20 3.61
N ILE A 183 -9.44 -9.36 2.66
CA ILE A 183 -8.82 -8.04 2.95
C ILE A 183 -9.70 -7.23 3.90
N VAL A 184 -11.02 -7.38 3.75
CA VAL A 184 -12.06 -6.65 4.50
C VAL A 184 -12.06 -6.98 6.00
N ASP A 185 -11.44 -8.11 6.37
CA ASP A 185 -11.32 -8.59 7.75
C ASP A 185 -10.13 -7.95 8.49
N VAL A 186 -9.21 -7.27 7.80
CA VAL A 186 -8.01 -6.69 8.41
C VAL A 186 -8.38 -5.63 9.45
N THR A 187 -9.21 -4.64 9.09
CA THR A 187 -9.62 -3.57 10.00
C THR A 187 -10.31 -4.08 11.27
N PRO A 188 -11.38 -4.92 11.22
CA PRO A 188 -11.98 -5.45 12.43
C PRO A 188 -11.04 -6.35 13.23
N THR A 189 -10.09 -7.03 12.58
CA THR A 189 -9.05 -7.81 13.28
C THR A 189 -8.14 -6.91 14.10
N VAL A 190 -7.57 -5.87 13.49
CA VAL A 190 -6.66 -4.95 14.20
C VAL A 190 -7.40 -4.29 15.36
N VAL A 191 -8.60 -3.75 15.15
CA VAL A 191 -9.38 -3.14 16.25
C VAL A 191 -9.62 -4.14 17.40
N THR A 192 -9.94 -5.40 17.08
CA THR A 192 -10.17 -6.44 18.09
C THR A 192 -8.89 -6.79 18.86
N LEU A 193 -7.73 -6.85 18.19
CA LEU A 193 -6.45 -7.16 18.83
C LEU A 193 -6.03 -6.10 19.86
N PHE A 194 -6.40 -4.83 19.62
CA PHE A 194 -6.18 -3.74 20.57
C PHE A 194 -7.28 -3.66 21.66
N GLY A 195 -8.23 -4.60 21.70
CA GLY A 195 -9.31 -4.62 22.69
C GLY A 195 -10.53 -3.75 22.35
N GLY A 196 -10.54 -3.16 21.16
CA GLY A 196 -11.62 -2.33 20.65
C GLY A 196 -12.82 -3.13 20.17
N THR A 197 -13.92 -2.42 19.91
CA THR A 197 -15.12 -2.99 19.25
C THR A 197 -15.16 -2.47 17.81
N PRO A 198 -15.01 -3.34 16.80
CA PRO A 198 -15.08 -2.92 15.41
C PRO A 198 -16.41 -2.22 15.09
N ARG A 199 -16.36 -1.16 14.29
CA ARG A 199 -17.56 -0.57 13.69
C ARG A 199 -18.18 -1.58 12.71
N ALA A 200 -19.47 -1.40 12.41
CA ALA A 200 -20.13 -2.21 11.39
C ALA A 200 -19.42 -2.05 10.04
N SER A 201 -18.88 -3.15 9.52
CA SER A 201 -18.23 -3.25 8.21
C SER A 201 -18.68 -4.54 7.50
N ASP A 202 -18.22 -4.75 6.26
CA ASP A 202 -18.46 -5.99 5.52
C ASP A 202 -17.60 -7.16 6.03
N GLY A 203 -16.56 -6.88 6.82
CA GLY A 203 -15.64 -7.86 7.36
C GLY A 203 -15.90 -8.26 8.80
N THR A 204 -15.20 -9.30 9.24
CA THR A 204 -15.21 -9.79 10.62
C THR A 204 -13.78 -9.98 11.12
N SER A 205 -13.56 -10.01 12.43
CA SER A 205 -12.21 -10.28 12.94
C SER A 205 -11.77 -11.69 12.53
N MET A 206 -10.56 -11.80 11.96
CA MET A 206 -9.93 -13.08 11.61
C MET A 206 -9.73 -13.99 12.83
N THR A 207 -9.68 -13.42 14.05
CA THR A 207 -9.64 -14.20 15.30
C THR A 207 -10.90 -15.04 15.54
N GLU A 208 -12.02 -14.72 14.88
CA GLU A 208 -13.28 -15.46 14.95
C GLU A 208 -13.40 -16.53 13.85
N LEU A 209 -12.58 -16.41 12.80
CA LEU A 209 -12.59 -17.30 11.63
C LEU A 209 -11.68 -18.50 11.90
N THR A 210 -12.24 -19.56 12.47
CA THR A 210 -11.46 -20.71 12.97
C THR A 210 -11.39 -21.92 12.04
N ASN A 211 -11.93 -21.83 10.81
CA ASN A 211 -11.95 -22.94 9.85
C ASN A 211 -10.60 -23.08 9.11
N ASN A 212 -9.57 -23.42 9.89
CA ASN A 212 -8.21 -23.59 9.44
C ASN A 212 -8.00 -24.97 8.79
N VAL A 213 -7.32 -24.98 7.65
CA VAL A 213 -6.77 -26.17 7.02
C VAL A 213 -5.26 -26.16 7.22
N ILE A 214 -4.71 -27.21 7.82
CA ILE A 214 -3.26 -27.36 7.95
C ILE A 214 -2.79 -28.24 6.79
N PRO A 215 -2.11 -27.68 5.76
CA PRO A 215 -1.55 -28.46 4.69
C PRO A 215 -0.49 -29.43 5.21
N ILE A 216 -0.24 -30.50 4.46
CA ILE A 216 0.87 -31.40 4.75
C ILE A 216 2.16 -30.58 4.65
N ASN A 217 3.03 -30.69 5.66
CA ASN A 217 4.31 -29.96 5.74
C ASN A 217 5.30 -30.42 4.67
N ASN A 218 5.04 -30.00 3.43
CA ASN A 218 5.81 -30.26 2.23
C ASN A 218 5.62 -29.05 1.30
N ASP A 219 6.71 -28.33 1.02
CA ASP A 219 6.71 -27.12 0.20
C ASP A 219 6.06 -27.33 -1.18
N ALA A 220 6.28 -28.50 -1.80
CA ALA A 220 5.68 -28.80 -3.10
C ALA A 220 4.16 -28.91 -3.00
N ALA A 221 3.65 -29.54 -1.92
CA ALA A 221 2.21 -29.66 -1.69
C ALA A 221 1.58 -28.32 -1.29
N LEU A 222 2.28 -27.50 -0.51
CA LEU A 222 1.86 -26.13 -0.19
C LEU A 222 1.77 -25.28 -1.46
N ARG A 223 2.81 -25.32 -2.30
CA ARG A 223 2.84 -24.60 -3.58
C ARG A 223 1.71 -25.02 -4.50
N GLU A 224 1.48 -26.33 -4.64
CA GLU A 224 0.37 -26.86 -5.43
C GLU A 224 -0.98 -26.37 -4.87
N ALA A 225 -1.18 -26.43 -3.55
CA ALA A 225 -2.41 -25.94 -2.93
C ALA A 225 -2.61 -24.43 -3.14
N LEU A 226 -1.56 -23.61 -3.05
CA LEU A 226 -1.63 -22.18 -3.31
C LEU A 226 -1.93 -21.90 -4.79
N GLN A 227 -1.31 -22.63 -5.72
CA GLN A 227 -1.61 -22.53 -7.15
C GLN A 227 -3.05 -22.92 -7.47
N ASP A 228 -3.56 -23.98 -6.83
CA ASP A 228 -4.96 -24.38 -6.94
C ASP A 228 -5.91 -23.30 -6.41
N LEU A 229 -5.55 -22.62 -5.32
CA LEU A 229 -6.32 -21.50 -4.78
C LEU A 229 -6.33 -20.30 -5.73
N ILE A 230 -5.16 -19.93 -6.25
CA ILE A 230 -5.00 -18.87 -7.26
C ILE A 230 -5.85 -19.18 -8.50
N SER A 231 -5.83 -20.44 -8.97
CA SER A 231 -6.59 -20.87 -10.15
C SER A 231 -8.12 -20.79 -9.99
N LYS A 232 -8.64 -20.62 -8.77
CA LYS A 232 -10.07 -20.40 -8.51
C LYS A 232 -10.49 -18.97 -8.77
N ASN A 233 -9.56 -18.02 -8.89
CA ASN A 233 -9.88 -16.66 -9.26
C ASN A 233 -10.43 -16.62 -10.68
N GLY A 234 -11.55 -15.95 -10.83
CA GLY A 234 -12.31 -15.89 -12.06
C GLY A 234 -12.92 -14.51 -12.23
N TYR A 235 -13.27 -14.18 -13.47
CA TYR A 235 -14.01 -12.96 -13.72
C TYR A 235 -15.36 -12.96 -12.99
N PRO A 236 -15.84 -11.77 -12.58
CA PRO A 236 -17.23 -11.61 -12.16
C PRO A 236 -18.20 -12.05 -13.26
N ASP A 237 -19.48 -12.25 -12.91
CA ASP A 237 -20.51 -12.46 -13.91
C ASP A 237 -20.56 -11.29 -14.91
N THR A 238 -21.06 -11.55 -16.12
CA THR A 238 -20.99 -10.58 -17.23
C THR A 238 -21.60 -9.22 -16.88
N VAL A 239 -22.70 -9.18 -16.13
CA VAL A 239 -23.36 -7.91 -15.78
C VAL A 239 -22.51 -7.14 -14.79
N THR A 240 -22.02 -7.81 -13.74
CA THR A 240 -21.11 -7.21 -12.77
C THR A 240 -19.82 -6.74 -13.43
N ASN A 241 -19.22 -7.55 -14.29
CA ASN A 241 -17.97 -7.22 -14.98
C ASN A 241 -18.13 -5.96 -15.87
N ILE A 242 -19.24 -5.86 -16.62
CA ILE A 242 -19.53 -4.65 -17.41
C ILE A 242 -19.72 -3.43 -16.50
N ALA A 243 -20.47 -3.58 -15.40
CA ALA A 243 -20.71 -2.47 -14.48
C ALA A 243 -19.41 -1.96 -13.84
N LEU A 244 -18.53 -2.87 -13.43
CA LEU A 244 -17.23 -2.54 -12.85
C LEU A 244 -16.28 -1.95 -13.88
N GLY A 245 -16.20 -2.50 -15.10
CA GLY A 245 -15.39 -1.92 -16.17
C GLY A 245 -15.85 -0.51 -16.59
N VAL A 246 -17.16 -0.27 -16.67
CA VAL A 246 -17.72 1.08 -16.90
C VAL A 246 -17.35 2.01 -15.74
N ARG A 247 -17.45 1.54 -14.50
CA ARG A 247 -17.04 2.34 -13.34
C ARG A 247 -15.59 2.77 -13.48
N THR A 248 -14.67 1.83 -13.67
CA THR A 248 -13.23 2.07 -13.78
C THR A 248 -12.90 3.08 -14.86
N ILE A 249 -13.45 2.91 -16.07
CA ILE A 249 -13.23 3.87 -17.17
C ILE A 249 -13.63 5.29 -16.76
N PHE A 250 -14.83 5.47 -16.22
CA PHE A 250 -15.33 6.80 -15.92
C PHE A 250 -14.68 7.42 -14.67
N THR A 251 -14.32 6.61 -13.68
CA THR A 251 -13.67 7.09 -12.44
C THR A 251 -12.20 7.43 -12.63
N SER A 252 -11.51 6.82 -13.60
CA SER A 252 -10.11 7.14 -13.89
C SER A 252 -9.93 8.39 -14.77
N ILE A 253 -10.95 8.82 -15.53
CA ILE A 253 -10.85 10.00 -16.41
C ILE A 253 -10.47 11.29 -15.64
N PRO A 254 -11.15 11.66 -14.53
CA PRO A 254 -10.78 12.85 -13.76
C PRO A 254 -9.34 12.80 -13.26
N TYR A 255 -8.87 11.61 -12.87
CA TYR A 255 -7.51 11.40 -12.37
C TYR A 255 -6.47 11.66 -13.47
N PHE A 256 -6.59 11.00 -14.63
CA PHE A 256 -5.68 11.24 -15.76
C PHE A 256 -5.71 12.68 -16.27
N LEU A 257 -6.86 13.35 -16.18
CA LEU A 257 -6.95 14.77 -16.53
C LEU A 257 -6.14 15.65 -15.57
N VAL A 258 -6.17 15.37 -14.27
CA VAL A 258 -5.34 16.05 -13.28
C VAL A 258 -3.87 15.80 -13.58
N ASP A 259 -3.45 14.56 -13.80
CA ASP A 259 -2.05 14.22 -14.11
C ASP A 259 -1.53 14.97 -15.35
N ILE A 260 -2.33 15.04 -16.41
CA ILE A 260 -1.98 15.77 -17.64
C ILE A 260 -1.85 17.27 -17.35
N VAL A 261 -2.81 17.84 -16.63
CA VAL A 261 -2.82 19.27 -16.30
C VAL A 261 -1.62 19.61 -15.41
N ASP A 262 -1.35 18.80 -14.39
CA ASP A 262 -0.25 18.98 -13.46
C ASP A 262 1.11 18.82 -14.17
N GLY A 263 1.25 17.88 -15.10
CA GLY A 263 2.44 17.76 -15.95
C GLY A 263 2.68 19.01 -16.81
N ILE A 264 1.63 19.57 -17.41
CA ILE A 264 1.72 20.82 -18.19
C ILE A 264 2.07 22.01 -17.27
N VAL A 265 1.37 22.15 -16.14
CA VAL A 265 1.58 23.23 -15.17
C VAL A 265 2.98 23.16 -14.57
N GLY A 266 3.48 21.96 -14.23
CA GLY A 266 4.84 21.72 -13.78
C GLY A 266 5.87 22.13 -14.82
N GLY A 267 5.67 21.77 -16.09
CA GLY A 267 6.51 22.22 -17.20
C GLY A 267 6.54 23.75 -17.36
N ILE A 268 5.38 24.41 -17.24
CA ILE A 268 5.27 25.88 -17.28
C ILE A 268 5.98 26.53 -16.09
N LYS A 269 5.82 25.98 -14.86
CA LYS A 269 6.52 26.45 -13.66
C LYS A 269 8.04 26.31 -13.78
N SER A 270 8.52 25.21 -14.33
CA SER A 270 9.96 25.01 -14.62
C SER A 270 10.50 26.06 -15.59
N LEU A 271 9.77 26.35 -16.68
CA LEU A 271 10.12 27.44 -17.61
C LEU A 271 10.09 28.82 -16.95
N ALA A 272 9.12 29.06 -16.06
CA ALA A 272 9.03 30.29 -15.28
C ALA A 272 10.24 30.46 -14.35
N ALA A 273 10.77 29.37 -13.80
CA ALA A 273 11.93 29.38 -12.90
C ALA A 273 13.30 29.57 -13.59
N GLN A 274 13.38 29.47 -14.93
CA GLN A 274 14.66 29.55 -15.68
C GLN A 274 15.26 30.96 -15.79
N ASN A 275 14.63 32.00 -15.23
CA ASN A 275 15.08 33.41 -15.30
C ASN A 275 15.31 33.94 -16.74
N ILE A 276 14.54 33.44 -17.72
CA ILE A 276 14.57 33.91 -19.10
C ILE A 276 13.53 35.04 -19.24
N PRO A 277 13.87 36.32 -19.36
CA PRO A 277 12.99 37.45 -19.01
C PRO A 277 11.54 37.37 -19.52
N ILE A 278 11.33 37.50 -20.83
CA ILE A 278 10.00 37.52 -21.43
C ILE A 278 9.34 36.14 -21.34
N VAL A 279 10.12 35.07 -21.47
CA VAL A 279 9.62 33.69 -21.43
C VAL A 279 9.11 33.32 -20.04
N SER A 280 9.85 33.66 -19.00
CA SER A 280 9.51 33.38 -17.60
C SER A 280 8.29 34.19 -17.15
N LEU A 281 8.16 35.45 -17.57
CA LEU A 281 6.96 36.26 -17.32
C LEU A 281 5.72 35.67 -18.01
N LEU A 282 5.82 35.32 -19.30
CA LEU A 282 4.70 34.73 -20.05
C LEU A 282 4.32 33.35 -19.51
N ALA A 283 5.29 32.53 -19.13
CA ALA A 283 5.07 31.23 -18.50
C ALA A 283 4.34 31.40 -17.16
N GLY A 284 4.80 32.30 -16.28
CA GLY A 284 4.13 32.57 -15.00
C GLY A 284 2.67 33.02 -15.15
N LEU A 285 2.37 33.85 -16.15
CA LEU A 285 0.99 34.28 -16.45
C LEU A 285 0.11 33.17 -17.05
N ALA A 286 0.71 32.18 -17.72
CA ALA A 286 -0.01 31.06 -18.32
C ALA A 286 -0.45 30.00 -17.28
N VAL A 287 0.21 29.92 -16.12
CA VAL A 287 -0.12 28.95 -15.06
C VAL A 287 -1.59 29.04 -14.64
N GLY A 288 -2.06 30.24 -14.28
CA GLY A 288 -3.42 30.44 -13.77
C GLY A 288 -4.53 30.01 -14.75
N PRO A 289 -4.51 30.49 -16.00
CA PRO A 289 -5.49 30.07 -17.01
C PRO A 289 -5.46 28.58 -17.36
N VAL A 290 -4.26 27.98 -17.46
CA VAL A 290 -4.11 26.54 -17.76
C VAL A 290 -4.66 25.70 -16.61
N GLN A 291 -4.31 26.04 -15.37
CA GLN A 291 -4.85 25.38 -14.18
C GLN A 291 -6.38 25.48 -14.15
N PHE A 292 -6.93 26.69 -14.31
CA PHE A 292 -8.39 26.91 -14.28
C PHE A 292 -9.16 26.09 -15.33
N ILE A 293 -8.63 25.98 -16.56
CA ILE A 293 -9.24 25.14 -17.60
C ILE A 293 -9.17 23.66 -17.21
N GLY A 294 -8.04 23.22 -16.67
CA GLY A 294 -7.86 21.87 -16.16
C GLY A 294 -8.86 21.55 -15.05
N ASP A 295 -9.01 22.45 -14.08
CA ASP A 295 -9.95 22.30 -12.96
C ASP A 295 -11.40 22.24 -13.44
N LEU A 296 -11.80 23.06 -14.42
CA LEU A 296 -13.13 22.95 -15.05
C LEU A 296 -13.33 21.61 -15.78
N GLY A 297 -12.29 21.12 -16.45
CA GLY A 297 -12.27 19.78 -17.05
C GLY A 297 -12.51 18.70 -16.01
N TYR A 298 -11.77 18.75 -14.90
CA TYR A 298 -11.94 17.86 -13.76
C TYR A 298 -13.37 17.90 -13.23
N VAL A 299 -13.94 19.10 -12.96
CA VAL A 299 -15.32 19.25 -12.45
C VAL A 299 -16.31 18.51 -13.34
N ALA A 300 -16.23 18.72 -14.66
CA ALA A 300 -17.16 18.15 -15.61
C ALA A 300 -17.04 16.61 -15.65
N THR A 301 -15.82 16.08 -15.67
CA THR A 301 -15.61 14.63 -15.70
C THR A 301 -15.90 13.96 -14.37
N ASN A 302 -15.58 14.61 -13.25
CA ASN A 302 -15.83 14.11 -11.90
C ASN A 302 -17.34 14.00 -11.64
N PHE A 303 -18.14 14.97 -12.10
CA PHE A 303 -19.60 14.86 -12.02
C PHE A 303 -20.12 13.60 -12.72
N VAL A 304 -19.65 13.32 -13.95
CA VAL A 304 -20.05 12.11 -14.68
C VAL A 304 -19.55 10.86 -13.96
N ALA A 305 -18.29 10.86 -13.49
CA ALA A 305 -17.70 9.77 -12.73
C ALA A 305 -18.53 9.40 -11.50
N GLN A 306 -18.98 10.39 -10.73
CA GLN A 306 -19.79 10.18 -9.53
C GLN A 306 -21.19 9.62 -9.85
N VAL A 307 -21.82 10.10 -10.93
CA VAL A 307 -23.09 9.53 -11.42
C VAL A 307 -22.90 8.06 -11.81
N VAL A 308 -21.85 7.75 -12.57
CA VAL A 308 -21.53 6.38 -13.00
C VAL A 308 -21.19 5.49 -11.80
N ALA A 309 -20.39 5.96 -10.86
CA ALA A 309 -20.08 5.25 -9.62
C ALA A 309 -21.36 4.90 -8.86
N ARG A 310 -22.30 5.85 -8.74
CA ARG A 310 -23.57 5.63 -8.05
C ARG A 310 -24.44 4.56 -8.72
N ILE A 311 -24.62 4.63 -10.04
CA ILE A 311 -25.48 3.66 -10.76
C ILE A 311 -24.83 2.29 -10.91
N THR A 312 -23.50 2.20 -10.80
CA THR A 312 -22.77 0.92 -10.82
C THR A 312 -22.65 0.29 -9.45
N GLY A 313 -23.15 0.91 -8.37
CA GLY A 313 -23.27 0.28 -7.05
C GLY A 313 -22.46 0.92 -5.92
N VAL A 314 -21.76 2.04 -6.13
CA VAL A 314 -21.10 2.77 -5.03
C VAL A 314 -22.17 3.43 -4.16
N THR A 315 -22.12 3.15 -2.85
CA THR A 315 -23.01 3.72 -1.84
C THR A 315 -22.18 4.28 -0.69
N GLY A 316 -22.63 5.35 -0.02
CA GLY A 316 -21.94 5.92 1.15
C GLY A 316 -20.93 7.01 0.84
N ALA A 317 -20.39 7.09 -0.38
CA ALA A 317 -19.62 8.25 -0.82
C ALA A 317 -20.54 9.47 -0.98
N SER A 318 -20.26 10.56 -0.26
CA SER A 318 -20.88 11.86 -0.53
C SER A 318 -20.33 12.44 -1.84
N ILE A 319 -21.14 13.27 -2.49
CA ILE A 319 -20.73 14.09 -3.64
C ILE A 319 -19.71 15.13 -3.10
N TYR A 320 -18.43 14.75 -3.06
CA TYR A 320 -17.28 15.57 -2.62
C TYR A 320 -16.70 16.38 -3.80
N PRO A 321 -15.90 17.43 -3.52
CA PRO A 321 -16.10 18.78 -4.04
C PRO A 321 -15.97 18.89 -5.57
N PHE A 322 -16.65 19.91 -6.12
CA PHE A 322 -16.57 20.22 -7.55
C PHE A 322 -15.14 20.50 -8.01
N TRP A 323 -14.28 21.02 -7.14
CA TRP A 323 -12.88 21.33 -7.46
C TRP A 323 -11.96 20.13 -7.20
N PRO A 324 -10.84 19.98 -7.96
CA PRO A 324 -9.82 19.01 -7.60
C PRO A 324 -9.42 19.16 -6.12
N PRO A 325 -9.30 18.06 -5.36
CA PRO A 325 -8.72 18.15 -4.03
C PRO A 325 -7.32 18.73 -4.13
N ALA A 326 -6.92 19.56 -3.17
CA ALA A 326 -5.54 20.01 -3.10
C ALA A 326 -4.64 18.78 -2.93
N ALA A 327 -3.50 18.76 -3.63
CA ALA A 327 -2.47 17.77 -3.38
C ALA A 327 -2.10 17.81 -1.89
N PRO A 328 -1.84 16.65 -1.25
CA PRO A 328 -1.47 16.64 0.14
C PRO A 328 -0.17 17.43 0.36
N ASP A 329 -0.21 18.42 1.27
CA ASP A 329 0.93 19.29 1.58
C ASP A 329 1.65 18.79 2.84
N PHE A 330 2.42 17.72 2.69
CA PHE A 330 3.32 17.23 3.74
C PHE A 330 4.75 17.17 3.21
N PRO A 331 5.75 17.65 3.98
CA PRO A 331 7.14 17.56 3.56
C PRO A 331 7.56 16.09 3.49
N SER A 332 8.28 15.72 2.42
CA SER A 332 8.92 14.39 2.37
C SER A 332 9.87 14.25 3.54
N TYR A 333 9.73 13.16 4.27
CA TYR A 333 10.69 12.68 5.25
C TYR A 333 11.91 12.14 4.51
N THR A 334 13.09 12.56 4.96
CA THR A 334 14.37 11.99 4.52
C THR A 334 14.91 11.17 5.68
N PRO A 335 14.96 9.84 5.57
CA PRO A 335 15.53 9.01 6.62
C PRO A 335 16.99 9.40 6.89
N PRO A 336 17.47 9.27 8.13
CA PRO A 336 18.90 9.35 8.40
C PRO A 336 19.62 8.30 7.54
N ALA A 337 20.85 8.59 7.11
CA ALA A 337 21.65 7.59 6.43
C ALA A 337 21.72 6.33 7.30
N PRO A 338 21.53 5.13 6.73
CA PRO A 338 21.55 3.92 7.53
C PRO A 338 22.86 3.90 8.32
N PRO A 339 22.84 3.53 9.61
CA PRO A 339 24.08 3.33 10.34
C PRO A 339 24.92 2.38 9.49
N SER A 340 26.20 2.69 9.30
CA SER A 340 27.12 1.81 8.57
C SER A 340 27.34 0.53 9.37
N MET A 341 26.33 -0.33 9.38
CA MET A 341 26.35 -1.71 9.81
C MET A 341 27.09 -2.44 8.70
N LEU A 342 28.40 -2.59 8.91
CA LEU A 342 29.16 -3.64 8.29
C LEU A 342 28.34 -4.94 8.38
N VAL A 343 27.90 -5.40 7.21
CA VAL A 343 27.38 -6.74 6.92
C VAL A 343 28.07 -7.76 7.81
N GLY A 344 27.32 -8.30 8.76
CA GLY A 344 27.79 -9.26 9.75
C GLY A 344 26.82 -10.40 10.05
N LEU A 345 25.64 -10.45 9.41
CA LEU A 345 24.82 -11.65 9.40
C LEU A 345 25.05 -12.41 8.08
N GLN A 346 26.02 -13.32 8.09
CA GLN A 346 25.96 -14.45 7.19
C GLN A 346 24.80 -15.34 7.66
N VAL A 347 23.67 -15.30 6.95
CA VAL A 347 22.65 -16.34 7.07
C VAL A 347 23.20 -17.59 6.39
N CYS A 348 23.89 -18.43 7.17
CA CYS A 348 24.36 -19.73 6.71
C CYS A 348 23.16 -20.69 6.67
N GLY A 349 22.73 -21.07 5.47
CA GLY A 349 21.92 -22.28 5.28
C GLY A 349 22.70 -23.52 5.72
N ASP A 350 21.99 -24.46 6.36
CA ASP A 350 22.34 -25.83 6.74
C ASP A 350 23.86 -26.19 6.93
N PRO A 351 24.32 -26.53 8.16
CA PRO A 351 25.71 -26.90 8.44
C PRO A 351 26.22 -28.17 7.73
N ALA A 352 25.39 -28.86 6.94
CA ALA A 352 25.81 -30.01 6.14
C ALA A 352 26.55 -29.64 4.82
N LEU A 353 26.45 -28.39 4.33
CA LEU A 353 26.99 -27.97 3.04
C LEU A 353 27.99 -26.82 3.21
N GLY A 354 29.21 -27.14 3.63
CA GLY A 354 30.27 -26.16 3.88
C GLY A 354 30.73 -25.40 2.63
N ALA A 355 30.04 -24.31 2.29
CA ALA A 355 30.56 -23.12 1.60
C ALA A 355 29.46 -22.04 1.51
N CYS A 356 29.78 -20.79 1.83
CA CYS A 356 28.92 -19.65 1.52
C CYS A 356 28.91 -19.44 0.01
N VAL A 357 27.73 -19.49 -0.60
CA VAL A 357 27.53 -19.18 -2.02
C VAL A 357 26.46 -18.10 -2.10
N ASP A 358 26.64 -17.14 -3.02
CA ASP A 358 25.62 -16.15 -3.42
C ASP A 358 24.24 -16.82 -3.51
N PRO A 359 23.15 -16.21 -2.97
CA PRO A 359 21.83 -16.81 -3.06
C PRO A 359 21.35 -16.79 -4.51
N SER A 360 21.68 -17.84 -5.24
CA SER A 360 20.91 -18.26 -6.39
C SER A 360 19.54 -18.72 -5.88
N ILE A 361 18.54 -17.90 -6.17
CA ILE A 361 17.11 -18.21 -6.34
C ILE A 361 16.82 -19.73 -6.30
N ALA A 362 15.96 -20.14 -5.36
CA ALA A 362 15.18 -21.37 -5.48
C ALA A 362 13.72 -21.05 -5.14
N VAL A 363 12.87 -21.30 -6.13
CA VAL A 363 11.43 -21.02 -6.26
C VAL A 363 10.65 -21.24 -4.99
#